data_AF-A0A944L1F5-F1
#
_entry.id   AF-A0A944L1F5-F1
#
_cell.length_a   1.000
_cell.length_b   1.000
_cell.length_c   1.000
_cell.angle_alpha   90.00
_cell.angle_beta   90.00
_cell.angle_gamma   90.00
#
_symmetry.space_group_name_H-M   'P 1'
#
loop_
_entity.id
_entity.type
_entity.pdbx_description
1 polymer ?
#
loop_
_entity_poly.entity_id
_entity_poly.type
_entity_poly.pdbx_seq_one_letter_code
_entity_poly.pdbx_strand_id
1 'polypeptide(L)'
;VEVRSAGSNPGNAVNPAAVEAMAEVGIDISAETPKILTVDAVKESDVCITMGCGDTCPVFPGKRYLDWKLEDPAGQGVEAVRPIRDEIKTLVEGLIKEIAPEPSK
;
A
#
# COMPACT_ATOMS: atom_id res chain seq x y z
N VAL A 1 -2.71 -11.38 -9.59
CA VAL A 1 -2.99 -10.12 -8.88
C VAL A 1 -2.02 -9.08 -9.41
N GLU A 2 -2.52 -7.93 -9.86
CA GLU A 2 -1.68 -6.79 -10.24
C GLU A 2 -1.78 -5.72 -9.15
N VAL A 3 -0.68 -5.04 -8.81
CA VAL A 3 -0.63 -4.10 -7.70
C VAL A 3 -0.13 -2.74 -8.17
N ARG A 4 -0.76 -1.67 -7.67
CA ARG A 4 -0.38 -0.28 -7.90
C ARG A 4 -0.36 0.45 -6.57
N SER A 5 0.54 1.42 -6.41
CA SER A 5 0.64 2.31 -5.24
C SER A 5 0.58 3.77 -5.68
N ALA A 6 0.02 4.67 -4.87
CA ALA A 6 0.05 6.11 -5.13
C ALA A 6 -0.27 6.90 -3.85
N GLY A 7 0.15 8.16 -3.78
CA GLY A 7 -0.15 9.07 -2.69
C GLY A 7 -1.00 10.26 -3.13
N SER A 8 -1.80 10.83 -2.22
CA SER A 8 -2.51 12.10 -2.45
C SER A 8 -1.57 13.30 -2.50
N ASN A 9 -0.50 13.25 -1.71
CA ASN A 9 0.59 14.23 -1.71
C ASN A 9 1.94 13.48 -1.70
N PRO A 10 2.42 13.00 -2.86
CA PRO A 10 3.64 12.19 -2.93
C PRO A 10 4.87 13.01 -2.52
N GLY A 11 5.73 12.43 -1.67
CA GLY A 11 7.04 12.99 -1.38
C GLY A 11 7.99 12.89 -2.56
N ASN A 12 9.17 13.52 -2.44
CA ASN A 12 10.18 13.52 -3.52
C ASN A 12 10.94 12.19 -3.66
N ALA A 13 10.93 11.35 -2.61
CA ALA A 13 11.61 10.07 -2.57
C ALA A 13 10.87 9.10 -1.63
N VAL A 14 11.17 7.81 -1.76
CA VAL A 14 10.71 6.78 -0.81
C VAL A 14 11.30 7.06 0.58
N ASN A 15 10.52 6.83 1.63
CA ASN A 15 10.99 6.98 3.01
C ASN A 15 12.19 6.05 3.25
N PRO A 16 13.39 6.56 3.60
CA PRO A 16 14.57 5.73 3.86
C PRO A 16 14.34 4.67 4.95
N ALA A 17 13.56 4.98 5.98
CA ALA A 17 13.21 4.02 7.02
C ALA A 17 12.34 2.86 6.49
N ALA A 18 11.50 3.11 5.47
CA ALA A 18 10.76 2.06 4.78
C ALA A 18 11.66 1.23 3.87
N VAL A 19 12.64 1.84 3.19
CA VAL A 19 13.64 1.10 2.42
C VAL A 19 14.42 0.15 3.33
N GLU A 20 14.89 0.64 4.48
CA GLU A 20 15.61 -0.15 5.47
C GLU A 20 14.75 -1.32 5.99
N ALA A 21 13.52 -1.04 6.45
CA ALA A 21 12.63 -2.07 6.96
C ALA A 21 12.27 -3.14 5.91
N MET A 22 12.12 -2.78 4.63
CA MET A 22 11.83 -3.74 3.57
C MET A 22 13.07 -4.55 3.17
N ALA A 23 14.25 -3.94 3.19
CA ALA A 23 15.51 -4.63 2.91
C ALA A 23 15.80 -5.75 3.93
N GLU A 24 15.43 -5.56 5.20
CA GLU A 24 15.54 -6.59 6.26
C GLU A 24 14.80 -7.89 5.91
N VAL A 25 13.70 -7.81 5.16
CA VAL A 25 12.91 -8.96 4.71
C VAL A 25 13.22 -9.36 3.27
N GLY A 26 14.31 -8.83 2.69
CA GLY A 26 14.79 -9.17 1.36
C GLY A 26 14.04 -8.50 0.20
N ILE A 27 13.34 -7.39 0.46
CA ILE A 27 12.59 -6.64 -0.56
C ILE A 27 13.24 -5.27 -0.74
N ASP A 28 13.82 -5.03 -1.91
CA ASP A 28 14.38 -3.72 -2.26
C ASP A 28 13.32 -2.82 -2.91
N ILE A 29 13.01 -1.71 -2.25
CA ILE A 29 12.10 -0.66 -2.77
C ILE A 29 12.82 0.66 -3.04
N SER A 30 14.16 0.69 -2.98
CA SER A 30 14.96 1.92 -3.10
C SER A 30 14.84 2.61 -4.45
N ALA A 31 14.54 1.85 -5.51
CA ALA A 31 14.34 2.35 -6.86
C ALA A 31 12.90 2.82 -7.14
N GLU A 32 11.96 2.60 -6.21
CA GLU A 32 10.58 3.06 -6.38
C GLU A 32 10.50 4.58 -6.33
N THR A 33 9.51 5.14 -7.03
CA THR A 33 9.29 6.59 -7.08
C THR A 33 7.87 6.90 -6.61
N PRO A 34 7.69 7.76 -5.59
CA PRO A 34 6.37 8.22 -5.19
C PRO A 34 5.63 8.84 -6.37
N LYS A 35 4.38 8.41 -6.58
CA LYS A 35 3.53 8.85 -7.70
C LYS A 35 2.20 9.37 -7.20
N ILE A 36 1.67 10.36 -7.91
CA ILE A 36 0.38 10.98 -7.60
C ILE A 36 -0.76 9.99 -7.86
N LEU A 37 -1.76 9.98 -6.98
CA LEU A 37 -2.98 9.22 -7.19
C LEU A 37 -3.76 9.83 -8.36
N THR A 38 -3.95 9.05 -9.42
CA THR A 38 -4.78 9.43 -10.56
C THR A 38 -6.16 8.76 -10.47
N VAL A 39 -7.17 9.44 -11.01
CA VAL A 39 -8.53 8.88 -11.12
C VAL A 39 -8.53 7.57 -11.91
N ASP A 40 -7.73 7.49 -12.98
CA ASP A 40 -7.68 6.32 -13.84
C ASP A 40 -7.08 5.10 -13.11
N ALA A 41 -6.07 5.30 -12.26
CA ALA A 41 -5.53 4.22 -11.42
C ALA A 41 -6.60 3.61 -10.50
N VAL A 42 -7.53 4.42 -9.99
CA VAL A 42 -8.67 3.93 -9.18
C VAL A 42 -9.69 3.22 -10.07
N LYS A 43 -10.00 3.75 -11.25
CA LYS A 43 -10.93 3.13 -12.22
C LYS A 43 -10.45 1.78 -12.73
N GLU A 44 -9.14 1.59 -12.87
CA GLU A 44 -8.52 0.34 -13.34
C GLU A 44 -8.36 -0.71 -12.23
N SER A 45 -8.63 -0.37 -10.97
CA SER A 45 -8.44 -1.27 -9.83
C SER A 45 -9.76 -1.84 -9.33
N ASP A 46 -9.82 -3.14 -9.05
CA ASP A 46 -11.03 -3.78 -8.48
C ASP A 46 -11.13 -3.57 -6.97
N VAL A 47 -9.97 -3.47 -6.30
CA VAL A 47 -9.85 -3.22 -4.87
C VAL A 47 -8.97 -2.00 -4.65
N CYS A 48 -9.46 -1.03 -3.87
CA CYS A 48 -8.73 0.17 -3.49
C CYS A 48 -8.53 0.18 -1.98
N ILE A 49 -7.28 0.27 -1.52
CA ILE A 49 -6.91 0.28 -0.11
C ILE A 49 -6.38 1.66 0.29
N THR A 50 -6.96 2.25 1.34
CA THR A 50 -6.48 3.48 1.97
C THR A 50 -5.73 3.13 3.25
N MET A 51 -4.63 3.86 3.51
CA MET A 51 -3.75 3.65 4.68
C MET A 51 -3.47 4.97 5.42
N GLY A 52 -4.47 5.86 5.50
CA GLY A 52 -4.34 7.17 6.16
C GLY A 52 -4.51 8.42 5.28
N CYS A 53 -4.76 8.25 3.97
CA CYS A 53 -5.07 9.38 3.08
C CYS A 53 -6.53 9.90 3.19
N GLY A 54 -7.36 9.28 4.03
CA GLY A 54 -8.77 9.65 4.26
C GLY A 54 -9.64 9.57 3.00
N ASP A 55 -10.60 10.50 2.89
CA ASP A 55 -11.59 10.59 1.80
C ASP A 55 -11.05 11.13 0.46
N THR A 56 -9.73 11.18 0.29
CA THR A 56 -9.12 11.76 -0.93
C THR A 56 -9.29 10.85 -2.15
N CYS A 57 -9.61 9.57 -1.94
CA CYS A 57 -9.83 8.61 -3.02
C CYS A 57 -11.22 8.79 -3.65
N PRO A 58 -11.32 9.07 -4.97
CA PRO A 58 -12.62 9.11 -5.65
C PRO A 58 -13.31 7.74 -5.58
N VAL A 59 -14.59 7.74 -5.21
CA VAL A 59 -15.38 6.52 -5.07
C VAL A 59 -16.11 6.20 -6.37
N PHE A 60 -15.90 4.99 -6.89
CA PHE A 60 -16.56 4.47 -8.08
C PHE A 60 -17.39 3.24 -7.72
N PRO A 61 -18.58 3.06 -8.31
CA PRO A 61 -19.41 1.88 -8.09
C PRO A 61 -18.73 0.60 -8.59
N GLY A 62 -19.04 -0.54 -7.97
CA GLY A 62 -18.55 -1.85 -8.38
C GLY A 62 -17.13 -2.20 -7.93
N LYS A 63 -16.53 -1.39 -7.06
CA LYS A 63 -15.19 -1.62 -6.50
C LYS A 63 -15.26 -1.88 -5.00
N ARG A 64 -14.30 -2.64 -4.49
CA ARG A 64 -14.14 -2.87 -3.05
C ARG A 64 -13.19 -1.83 -2.48
N TYR A 65 -13.65 -1.08 -1.49
CA TYR A 65 -12.84 -0.12 -0.76
C TYR A 65 -12.52 -0.68 0.62
N LEU A 66 -11.23 -0.65 0.99
CA LEU A 66 -10.74 -1.06 2.30
C LEU A 66 -10.00 0.11 2.93
N ASP A 67 -10.26 0.34 4.22
CA ASP A 67 -9.51 1.32 5.01
C ASP A 67 -8.71 0.59 6.08
N TRP A 68 -7.39 0.57 5.92
CA TRP A 68 -6.46 -0.01 6.87
C TRP A 68 -5.94 1.09 7.79
N LYS A 69 -6.40 1.07 9.04
CA LYS A 69 -6.01 2.03 10.06
C LYS A 69 -4.63 1.67 10.59
N LEU A 70 -3.61 2.22 9.95
CA LEU A 70 -2.21 2.05 10.32
C LEU A 70 -1.69 3.35 10.94
N GLU A 71 -0.70 3.26 11.82
CA GLU A 71 0.02 4.44 12.31
C GLU A 71 0.82 5.09 11.18
N ASP A 72 0.96 6.42 11.21
CA ASP A 72 1.74 7.16 10.21
C ASP A 72 3.23 7.19 10.59
N PRO A 73 4.13 6.53 9.82
CA PRO A 73 5.56 6.52 10.10
C PRO A 73 6.28 7.79 9.60
N ALA A 74 5.59 8.79 9.06
CA ALA A 74 6.22 9.99 8.52
C ALA A 74 7.13 10.68 9.55
N GLY A 75 8.39 10.89 9.19
CA GLY A 75 9.39 11.51 10.06
C GLY A 75 9.90 10.59 11.19
N GLN A 76 9.44 9.35 11.28
CA GLN A 76 9.89 8.37 12.25
C GLN A 76 11.02 7.49 11.69
N GLY A 77 11.77 6.84 12.59
CA GLY A 77 12.85 5.91 12.24
C GLY A 77 12.35 4.50 11.93
N VAL A 78 13.28 3.63 11.50
CA VAL A 78 13.01 2.24 11.12
C VAL A 78 12.26 1.44 12.19
N GLU A 79 12.54 1.69 13.48
CA GLU A 79 11.88 1.03 14.61
C GLU A 79 10.36 1.18 14.57
N ALA A 80 9.85 2.35 14.17
CA ALA A 80 8.43 2.60 14.04
C ALA A 80 7.82 1.98 12.78
N VAL A 81 8.63 1.84 11.71
CA VAL A 81 8.17 1.29 10.43
C VAL A 81 8.02 -0.24 10.48
N ARG A 82 8.86 -0.96 11.23
CA ARG A 82 8.80 -2.43 11.34
C ARG A 82 7.43 -2.98 11.74
N PRO A 83 6.79 -2.53 12.85
CA PRO A 83 5.47 -3.05 13.20
C PRO A 83 4.42 -2.77 12.13
N ILE A 84 4.48 -1.60 11.48
CA ILE A 84 3.57 -1.24 10.38
C ILE A 84 3.79 -2.16 9.16
N ARG A 85 5.04 -2.44 8.79
CA ARG A 85 5.39 -3.41 7.74
C ARG A 85 4.79 -4.78 8.01
N ASP A 86 4.92 -5.26 9.24
CA ASP A 86 4.47 -6.60 9.63
C ASP A 86 2.93 -6.70 9.68
N GLU A 87 2.27 -5.63 10.09
CA GLU A 87 0.81 -5.50 10.02
C GLU A 87 0.32 -5.48 8.56
N ILE A 88 0.93 -4.64 7.70
CA ILE A 88 0.63 -4.60 6.26
C ILE A 88 0.79 -5.98 5.64
N LYS A 89 1.86 -6.71 5.96
CA LYS A 89 2.08 -8.08 5.47
C LYS A 89 0.89 -8.99 5.82
N THR A 90 0.45 -8.97 7.08
CA THR A 90 -0.66 -9.81 7.55
C THR A 90 -1.96 -9.47 6.81
N LEU A 91 -2.25 -8.18 6.63
CA LEU A 91 -3.42 -7.70 5.90
C LEU A 91 -3.38 -8.06 4.41
N VAL A 92 -2.22 -7.93 3.78
CA VAL A 92 -2.00 -8.31 2.37
C VAL A 92 -2.16 -9.82 2.18
N GLU A 93 -1.56 -10.66 3.04
CA GLU A 93 -1.71 -12.12 2.95
C GLU A 93 -3.17 -12.56 3.13
N GLY A 94 -3.91 -11.91 4.02
CA GLY A 94 -5.36 -12.11 4.19
C GLY A 94 -6.12 -11.72 2.92
N LEU A 95 -5.87 -10.53 2.38
CA LEU A 95 -6.54 -10.04 1.18
C LEU A 95 -6.26 -10.93 -0.03
N ILE A 96 -5.02 -11.38 -0.23
CA ILE A 96 -4.67 -12.28 -1.33
C ILE A 96 -5.49 -13.57 -1.26
N LYS A 97 -5.72 -14.15 -0.07
CA LYS A 97 -6.56 -15.35 0.07
C LYS A 97 -8.02 -15.10 -0.33
N GLU A 98 -8.51 -13.88 -0.18
CA GLU A 98 -9.88 -13.51 -0.55
C GLU A 98 -10.04 -13.22 -2.05
N ILE A 99 -9.02 -12.66 -2.70
CA ILE A 99 -9.12 -12.18 -4.09
C ILE A 99 -8.37 -13.04 -5.11
N ALA A 100 -7.46 -13.91 -4.67
CA ALA A 100 -6.78 -14.81 -5.57
C ALA A 100 -7.78 -15.85 -6.11
N PRO A 101 -7.78 -16.14 -7.42
CA PRO A 101 -8.58 -17.23 -7.95
C PRO A 101 -8.15 -18.53 -7.27
N GLU A 102 -9.11 -19.43 -7.00
CA GLU A 102 -8.77 -20.78 -6.52
C GLU A 102 -7.76 -21.40 -7.50
N PRO A 103 -6.70 -22.05 -7.00
CA PRO A 103 -5.75 -22.70 -7.88
C PRO A 103 -6.51 -23.70 -8.75
N SER A 104 -6.46 -23.51 -10.07
CA SER A 104 -7.05 -24.44 -11.02
C SER A 104 -6.47 -25.82 -10.76
N LYS A 105 -7.34 -26.78 -10.40
CA LYS A 105 -6.97 -28.19 -10.27
C LYS A 105 -6.49 -28.77 -11.61
#